data_AF-A0A0E0IBB9-F1
#
_entry.id   AF-A0A0E0IBB9-F1
#
_cell.length_a   1.000
_cell.length_b   1.000
_cell.length_c   1.000
_cell.angle_alpha   90.00
_cell.angle_beta   90.00
_cell.angle_gamma   90.00
#
_symmetry.space_group_name_H-M   'P 1'
#
loop_
_entity.id
_entity.type
_entity.pdbx_description
1 polymer ?
#
loop_
_entity_poly.entity_id
_entity_poly.type
_entity_poly.pdbx_seq_one_letter_code
_entity_poly.pdbx_strand_id
1 'polypeptide(L)'
;MAVQRGKVAESAESRLVYSLDPEKFPLLHRRSRLRLLHGGESGVVRGDGAGDLHHGRGGDGLQYGHLDLVGMMTSSVPYREGPLDYEPPVFCDCKVKAARWISWSVGNPGRRYFTCYNARTGGCDFWEWHDPENAVWTAREEINGLKAHLQDNRNEALKNRAVSRSKESNELESLRAALEQIEATNCVLVDRITQQQKCMNMLMYALAFAVVVLLVEHLAEQVWSWAENL
;
A
#
# COMPACT_ATOMS: atom_id res chain seq x y z
N MET A 1 -33.05 36.78 11.75
CA MET A 1 -31.70 36.60 12.31
C MET A 1 -31.07 35.38 11.65
N ALA A 2 -29.90 35.62 11.06
CA ALA A 2 -28.90 34.76 10.43
C ALA A 2 -29.19 33.26 10.14
N VAL A 3 -29.25 32.93 8.84
CA VAL A 3 -28.99 31.60 8.28
C VAL A 3 -27.47 31.48 8.03
N GLN A 4 -26.81 30.53 8.69
CA GLN A 4 -25.38 30.25 8.48
C GLN A 4 -25.18 29.36 7.24
N ARG A 5 -24.46 29.88 6.25
CA ARG A 5 -23.95 29.12 5.09
C ARG A 5 -22.69 28.35 5.53
N GLY A 6 -22.78 27.03 5.54
CA GLY A 6 -21.62 26.15 5.74
C GLY A 6 -20.68 26.21 4.55
N LYS A 7 -19.41 26.49 4.81
CA LYS A 7 -18.31 26.43 3.84
C LYS A 7 -18.07 24.96 3.46
N VAL A 8 -18.03 24.70 2.16
CA VAL A 8 -17.61 23.42 1.57
C VAL A 8 -16.15 23.18 1.97
N ALA A 9 -15.89 22.04 2.62
CA ALA A 9 -14.57 21.61 3.00
C ALA A 9 -13.77 21.19 1.76
N GLU A 10 -12.66 21.89 1.54
CA GLU A 10 -11.67 21.60 0.51
C GLU A 10 -10.87 20.35 0.92
N SER A 11 -10.78 19.40 0.00
CA SER A 11 -10.21 18.06 0.19
C SER A 11 -8.74 18.09 0.63
N ALA A 12 -8.44 17.40 1.72
CA ALA A 12 -7.13 17.28 2.33
C ALA A 12 -6.24 16.20 1.66
N GLU A 13 -6.07 16.24 0.34
CA GLU A 13 -5.23 15.29 -0.42
C GLU A 13 -4.00 15.94 -1.09
N SER A 14 -3.47 17.03 -0.54
CA SER A 14 -2.22 17.62 -1.06
C SER A 14 -1.34 18.19 0.05
N ARG A 15 -0.72 17.30 0.84
CA ARG A 15 0.55 17.56 1.53
C ARG A 15 1.11 16.29 2.19
N LEU A 16 1.61 15.37 1.38
CA LEU A 16 2.66 14.44 1.81
C LEU A 16 3.98 14.93 1.23
N VAL A 17 4.50 16.00 1.83
CA VAL A 17 5.94 16.26 1.77
C VAL A 17 6.56 15.31 2.78
N TYR A 18 7.19 14.25 2.30
CA TYR A 18 8.00 13.38 3.14
C TYR A 18 9.10 14.23 3.78
N SER A 19 8.89 14.60 5.04
CA SER A 19 9.91 15.22 5.88
C SER A 19 10.92 14.13 6.23
N LEU A 20 11.92 13.94 5.36
CA LEU A 20 13.05 13.08 5.65
C LEU A 20 13.82 13.69 6.81
N ASP A 21 14.00 12.91 7.87
CA ASP A 21 14.74 13.27 9.06
C ASP A 21 16.19 13.62 8.69
N PRO A 22 16.63 14.88 8.88
CA PRO A 22 17.96 15.33 8.48
C PRO A 22 19.09 14.63 9.25
N GLU A 23 18.81 14.00 10.39
CA GLU A 23 19.82 13.23 11.12
C GLU A 23 20.15 11.89 10.45
N LYS A 24 19.24 11.34 9.63
CA LYS A 24 19.46 10.08 8.89
C LYS A 24 20.17 10.27 7.55
N PHE A 25 20.25 11.49 7.02
CA PHE A 25 20.78 11.77 5.68
C PHE A 25 21.70 13.01 5.64
N PRO A 26 22.87 13.00 6.30
CA PRO A 26 23.77 14.15 6.41
C PRO A 26 24.39 14.61 5.07
N LEU A 27 24.33 13.79 4.02
CA LEU A 27 24.96 14.09 2.72
C LEU A 27 24.07 14.91 1.76
N LEU A 28 22.76 14.99 2.00
CA LEU A 28 21.84 15.74 1.13
C LEU A 28 21.86 17.26 1.38
N HIS A 29 22.34 17.72 2.54
CA HIS A 29 22.29 19.13 2.92
C HIS A 29 23.57 19.95 2.61
N ARG A 30 24.63 19.35 2.06
CA ARG A 30 25.95 20.01 1.94
C ARG A 30 26.22 20.75 0.62
N ARG A 31 25.21 21.00 -0.22
CA ARG A 31 25.39 21.72 -1.50
C ARG A 31 24.70 23.08 -1.51
N SER A 32 25.19 23.99 -0.67
CA SER A 32 24.81 25.42 -0.73
C SER A 32 25.91 26.30 -0.14
N ARG A 33 27.12 26.23 -0.71
CA ARG A 33 28.14 27.31 -0.73
C ARG A 33 29.45 26.75 -1.29
N LEU A 34 29.76 27.10 -2.54
CA LEU A 34 31.04 27.75 -2.84
C LEU A 34 30.98 28.29 -4.28
N ARG A 35 31.12 29.60 -4.40
CA ARG A 35 31.31 30.33 -5.66
C ARG A 35 32.71 30.95 -5.57
N LEU A 36 33.48 30.79 -6.66
CA LEU A 36 34.69 31.52 -7.05
C LEU A 36 35.93 31.44 -6.14
N LEU A 37 37.01 30.83 -6.65
CA LEU A 37 38.29 31.52 -6.92
C LEU A 37 39.07 30.79 -8.04
N HIS A 38 39.65 31.59 -8.93
CA HIS A 38 40.60 31.24 -9.97
C HIS A 38 41.94 30.71 -9.41
N GLY A 39 42.64 29.90 -10.21
CA GLY A 39 44.08 29.64 -10.09
C GLY A 39 44.46 28.34 -10.79
N GLY A 40 45.41 28.41 -11.73
CA GLY A 40 45.80 27.30 -12.59
C GLY A 40 46.58 26.19 -11.88
N GLU A 41 46.77 25.07 -12.57
CA GLU A 41 48.08 24.64 -13.08
C GLU A 41 47.93 23.33 -13.85
N SER A 42 48.69 23.25 -14.95
CA SER A 42 48.77 22.13 -15.87
C SER A 42 49.31 20.87 -15.18
N GLY A 43 48.61 19.75 -15.35
CA GLY A 43 49.12 18.42 -15.04
C GLY A 43 48.70 17.44 -16.12
N VAL A 44 49.55 17.28 -17.14
CA VAL A 44 49.40 16.22 -18.15
C VAL A 44 49.71 14.89 -17.48
N VAL A 45 48.68 14.07 -17.24
CA VAL A 45 48.84 12.65 -16.94
C VAL A 45 48.35 11.88 -18.14
N ARG A 46 49.29 11.40 -18.97
CA ARG A 46 49.02 10.37 -19.99
C ARG A 46 48.75 9.07 -19.24
N GLY A 47 47.51 8.62 -19.26
CA GLY A 47 47.14 7.26 -18.88
C GLY A 47 46.97 6.44 -20.16
N ASP A 48 47.92 5.55 -20.42
CA ASP A 48 47.82 4.53 -21.45
C ASP A 48 46.68 3.55 -21.11
N GLY A 49 45.72 3.39 -22.01
CA GLY A 49 44.55 2.56 -21.77
C GLY A 49 43.71 2.32 -23.03
N ALA A 50 44.37 1.93 -24.13
CA ALA A 50 43.69 1.35 -25.28
C ALA A 50 43.30 -0.10 -24.94
N GLY A 51 42.00 -0.39 -24.87
CA GLY A 51 41.51 -1.76 -24.75
C GLY A 51 40.00 -1.85 -24.50
N ASP A 52 39.30 -2.48 -25.42
CA ASP A 52 37.98 -3.11 -25.27
C ASP A 52 36.70 -2.24 -25.40
N LEU A 53 36.50 -1.69 -26.59
CA LEU A 53 35.20 -1.21 -27.08
C LEU A 53 34.36 -2.38 -27.64
N HIS A 54 33.58 -3.04 -26.78
CA HIS A 54 32.51 -3.94 -27.23
C HIS A 54 31.24 -3.17 -27.65
N HIS A 55 31.09 -3.05 -28.97
CA HIS A 55 29.90 -2.91 -29.82
C HIS A 55 28.50 -2.77 -29.20
N GLY A 56 27.83 -1.66 -29.51
CA GLY A 56 26.36 -1.52 -29.55
C GLY A 56 25.91 -1.22 -30.98
N ARG A 57 25.30 -2.21 -31.63
CA ARG A 57 24.77 -2.19 -33.00
C ARG A 57 23.47 -1.38 -33.04
N GLY A 58 23.33 -0.47 -34.00
CA GLY A 58 22.10 0.28 -34.28
C GLY A 58 20.95 -0.65 -34.66
N GLY A 59 19.74 -0.32 -34.22
CA GLY A 59 18.50 -1.00 -34.55
C GLY A 59 17.43 0.03 -34.90
N ASP A 60 17.35 0.34 -36.20
CA ASP A 60 16.18 0.31 -37.06
C ASP A 60 14.81 0.44 -36.37
N GLY A 61 14.11 1.52 -36.74
CA GLY A 61 12.79 1.86 -36.24
C GLY A 61 11.72 0.84 -36.61
N LEU A 62 10.96 0.42 -35.61
CA LEU A 62 9.62 -0.13 -35.80
C LEU A 62 8.61 0.86 -35.25
N GLN A 63 7.76 1.31 -36.17
CA GLN A 63 6.65 2.21 -35.99
C GLN A 63 5.47 1.36 -35.46
N TYR A 64 5.04 1.57 -34.22
CA TYR A 64 3.76 1.04 -33.71
C TYR A 64 2.85 2.21 -33.42
N GLY A 65 1.73 2.23 -34.14
CA GLY A 65 0.69 3.24 -34.03
C GLY A 65 0.00 3.23 -32.67
N HIS A 66 -0.26 4.45 -32.21
CA HIS A 66 -1.55 4.95 -31.74
C HIS A 66 -2.49 3.96 -31.02
N LEU A 67 -2.41 3.97 -29.69
CA LEU A 67 -3.57 3.86 -28.82
C LEU A 67 -3.45 4.93 -27.73
N ASP A 68 -4.24 5.98 -27.86
CA ASP A 68 -4.41 7.05 -26.88
C ASP A 68 -5.07 6.48 -25.62
N LEU A 69 -4.38 6.53 -24.47
CA LEU A 69 -4.98 6.58 -23.13
C LEU A 69 -3.89 6.85 -22.08
N VAL A 70 -4.27 7.71 -21.11
CA VAL A 70 -3.61 8.02 -19.83
C VAL A 70 -2.70 9.25 -19.81
N GLY A 71 -3.25 10.33 -19.24
CA GLY A 71 -2.53 11.52 -18.86
C GLY A 71 -1.49 11.27 -17.76
N MET A 72 -0.35 11.91 -17.97
CA MET A 72 0.49 12.55 -16.94
C MET A 72 1.09 11.67 -15.84
N MET A 73 1.92 10.71 -16.25
CA MET A 73 3.21 10.51 -15.58
C MET A 73 4.31 10.76 -16.62
N THR A 74 4.60 12.03 -16.88
CA THR A 74 5.85 12.36 -17.55
C THR A 74 6.95 11.93 -16.59
N SER A 75 7.63 10.83 -16.91
CA SER A 75 8.86 10.43 -16.25
C SER A 75 9.74 11.66 -16.03
N SER A 76 10.10 11.95 -14.78
CA SER A 76 11.06 13.03 -14.45
C SER A 76 12.43 12.78 -15.06
N VAL A 77 12.67 11.58 -15.59
CA VAL A 77 13.82 11.29 -16.42
C VAL A 77 13.55 11.93 -17.78
N PRO A 78 14.29 12.99 -18.16
CA PRO A 78 14.17 13.56 -19.48
C PRO A 78 14.35 12.43 -20.49
N TYR A 79 13.45 12.40 -21.48
CA TYR A 79 13.68 11.66 -22.72
C TYR A 79 15.13 11.85 -23.16
N ARG A 80 15.78 10.78 -23.64
CA ARG A 80 17.24 10.69 -23.88
C ARG A 80 17.80 12.03 -24.33
N GLU A 81 18.49 12.72 -23.41
CA GLU A 81 19.31 13.87 -23.78
C GLU A 81 20.27 13.42 -24.87
N GLY A 82 20.25 14.10 -26.01
CA GLY A 82 21.16 13.78 -27.10
C GLY A 82 22.61 13.92 -26.63
N PRO A 83 23.56 13.25 -27.30
CA PRO A 83 24.96 13.27 -26.86
C PRO A 83 25.56 14.68 -26.76
N LEU A 84 24.99 15.67 -27.44
CA LEU A 84 25.44 17.07 -27.44
C LEU A 84 24.46 18.04 -26.78
N ASP A 85 23.32 17.57 -26.27
CA ASP A 85 22.21 18.43 -25.80
C ASP A 85 22.35 18.85 -24.33
N TYR A 86 23.46 18.47 -23.68
CA TYR A 86 23.71 18.76 -22.29
C TYR A 86 24.29 20.16 -22.08
N GLU A 87 24.03 20.76 -20.93
CA GLU A 87 24.62 22.04 -20.51
C GLU A 87 25.22 21.92 -19.10
N PRO A 88 26.33 22.62 -18.77
CA PRO A 88 27.17 23.44 -19.66
C PRO A 88 28.00 22.60 -20.66
N PRO A 89 28.53 23.19 -21.75
CA PRO A 89 29.32 22.45 -22.72
C PRO A 89 30.69 22.07 -22.15
N VAL A 90 31.12 20.85 -22.45
CA VAL A 90 32.50 20.39 -22.23
C VAL A 90 33.14 20.27 -23.60
N PHE A 91 34.33 20.86 -23.80
CA PHE A 91 35.01 20.88 -25.09
C PHE A 91 36.17 19.90 -25.09
N CYS A 92 36.33 19.16 -26.18
CA CYS A 92 37.53 18.34 -26.39
C CYS A 92 38.71 19.20 -26.89
N ASP A 93 39.87 18.58 -27.14
CA ASP A 93 41.06 19.29 -27.64
C ASP A 93 40.87 19.90 -29.02
N CYS A 94 39.97 19.34 -29.85
CA CYS A 94 39.55 19.92 -31.13
C CYS A 94 38.69 21.18 -30.98
N LYS A 95 38.38 21.62 -29.75
CA LYS A 95 37.54 22.79 -29.43
C LYS A 95 36.10 22.67 -29.91
N VAL A 96 35.61 21.44 -30.12
CA VAL A 96 34.19 21.13 -30.37
C VAL A 96 33.57 20.52 -29.12
N LYS A 97 32.24 20.63 -28.98
CA LYS A 97 31.50 20.07 -27.85
C LYS A 97 31.69 18.54 -27.83
N ALA A 98 32.14 18.03 -26.70
CA ALA A 98 32.29 16.60 -26.48
C ALA A 98 30.91 15.93 -26.45
N ALA A 99 30.86 14.65 -26.78
CA ALA A 99 29.65 13.85 -26.68
C ALA A 99 29.55 13.23 -25.29
N ARG A 100 28.40 13.34 -24.63
CA ARG A 100 28.10 12.63 -23.37
C ARG A 100 27.43 11.29 -23.67
N TRP A 101 28.13 10.21 -23.38
CA TRP A 101 27.65 8.84 -23.55
C TRP A 101 27.39 8.16 -22.21
N ILE A 102 26.70 7.02 -22.27
CA ILE A 102 26.44 6.13 -21.14
C ILE A 102 27.33 4.88 -21.28
N SER A 103 28.05 4.53 -20.22
CA SER A 103 28.79 3.28 -20.12
C SER A 103 27.84 2.11 -19.93
N TRP A 104 28.08 1.04 -20.68
CA TRP A 104 27.38 -0.25 -20.57
C TRP A 104 28.29 -1.35 -20.02
N SER A 105 29.46 -0.98 -19.52
CA SER A 105 30.36 -1.94 -18.88
C SER A 105 29.75 -2.49 -17.60
N VAL A 106 30.06 -3.74 -17.26
CA VAL A 106 29.56 -4.40 -16.04
C VAL A 106 30.00 -3.66 -14.77
N GLY A 107 31.19 -3.05 -14.77
CA GLY A 107 31.72 -2.31 -13.63
C GLY A 107 31.18 -0.89 -13.50
N ASN A 108 30.72 -0.27 -14.59
CA ASN A 108 30.18 1.09 -14.59
C ASN A 108 28.88 1.19 -15.41
N PRO A 109 27.84 0.38 -15.12
CA PRO A 109 26.59 0.42 -15.87
C PRO A 109 25.87 1.75 -15.63
N GLY A 110 25.40 2.39 -16.69
CA GLY A 110 24.63 3.63 -16.61
C GLY A 110 25.46 4.88 -16.32
N ARG A 111 26.75 4.76 -15.98
CA ARG A 111 27.63 5.88 -15.67
C ARG A 111 27.96 6.67 -16.94
N ARG A 112 27.81 8.00 -16.90
CA ARG A 112 28.04 8.85 -18.06
C ARG A 112 29.50 9.31 -18.16
N TYR A 113 29.99 9.43 -19.39
CA TYR A 113 31.32 9.96 -19.71
C TYR A 113 31.27 10.87 -20.94
N PHE A 114 32.22 11.79 -21.04
CA PHE A 114 32.46 12.62 -22.20
C PHE A 114 33.52 12.00 -23.11
N THR A 115 33.39 12.16 -24.42
CA THR A 115 34.46 11.86 -25.37
C THR A 115 34.35 12.74 -26.61
N CYS A 116 35.42 12.88 -27.39
CA CYS A 116 35.38 13.59 -28.67
C CYS A 116 34.34 12.94 -29.60
N TYR A 117 33.40 13.75 -30.12
CA TYR A 117 32.37 13.25 -31.06
C TYR A 117 32.99 12.61 -32.32
N ASN A 118 34.13 13.14 -32.76
CA ASN A 118 34.87 12.68 -33.94
C ASN A 118 35.97 11.65 -33.63
N ALA A 119 36.05 11.10 -32.41
CA ALA A 119 37.15 10.19 -32.01
C ALA A 119 37.37 9.02 -32.99
N ARG A 120 36.31 8.55 -33.66
CA ARG A 120 36.38 7.44 -34.63
C ARG A 120 36.73 7.84 -36.06
N THR A 121 36.71 9.13 -36.36
CA THR A 121 36.90 9.67 -37.72
C THR A 121 38.07 10.66 -37.78
N GLY A 122 39.06 10.49 -36.89
CA GLY A 122 40.28 11.32 -36.85
C GLY A 122 40.23 12.52 -35.89
N GLY A 123 39.28 12.56 -34.95
CA GLY A 123 39.28 13.52 -33.84
C GLY A 123 40.32 13.19 -32.76
N CYS A 124 40.41 14.01 -31.71
CA CYS A 124 41.31 13.76 -30.58
C CYS A 124 40.79 12.67 -29.63
N ASP A 125 41.69 12.18 -28.76
CA ASP A 125 41.43 11.10 -27.79
C ASP A 125 40.83 11.60 -26.46
N PHE A 126 40.23 12.79 -26.45
CA PHE A 126 39.61 13.36 -25.25
C PHE A 126 38.58 12.39 -24.65
N TRP A 127 38.70 12.14 -23.35
CA TRP A 127 37.79 11.31 -22.58
C TRP A 127 37.80 11.69 -21.09
N GLU A 128 36.63 11.76 -20.46
CA GLU A 128 36.49 12.06 -19.03
C GLU A 128 35.17 11.53 -18.45
N TRP A 129 35.14 11.08 -17.19
CA TRP A 129 33.88 10.71 -16.54
C TRP A 129 33.03 11.95 -16.20
N HIS A 130 31.73 11.91 -16.50
CA HIS A 130 30.78 12.95 -16.09
C HIS A 130 30.27 12.71 -14.65
N ASP A 131 29.87 11.48 -14.35
CA ASP A 131 29.37 11.12 -13.03
C ASP A 131 30.55 10.75 -12.11
N PRO A 132 30.45 11.02 -10.79
CA PRO A 132 31.51 10.68 -9.84
C PRO A 132 31.75 9.17 -9.77
N GLU A 133 32.94 8.76 -9.32
CA GLU A 133 33.38 7.36 -9.34
C GLU A 133 32.45 6.43 -8.56
N ASN A 134 31.90 6.90 -7.45
CA ASN A 134 31.02 6.13 -6.59
C ASN A 134 29.55 6.15 -7.01
N ALA A 135 29.16 6.85 -8.09
CA ALA A 135 27.75 7.03 -8.47
C ALA A 135 26.99 5.71 -8.65
N VAL A 136 27.65 4.69 -9.23
CA VAL A 136 27.05 3.37 -9.45
C VAL A 136 26.86 2.63 -8.12
N TRP A 137 27.85 2.72 -7.23
CA TRP A 137 27.79 2.09 -5.93
C TRP A 137 26.71 2.73 -5.05
N THR A 138 26.65 4.07 -4.99
CA THR A 138 25.62 4.79 -4.21
C THR A 138 24.21 4.45 -4.69
N ALA A 139 23.98 4.43 -5.99
CA ALA A 139 22.66 4.06 -6.55
C ALA A 139 22.27 2.63 -6.17
N ARG A 140 23.22 1.69 -6.17
CA ARG A 140 22.97 0.31 -5.77
C ARG A 140 22.61 0.20 -4.29
N GLU A 141 23.30 0.92 -3.42
CA GLU A 141 23.01 0.91 -1.98
C GLU A 141 21.64 1.51 -1.67
N GLU A 142 21.29 2.62 -2.31
CA GLU A 142 19.97 3.23 -2.17
C GLU A 142 18.87 2.25 -2.60
N ILE A 143 19.02 1.58 -3.74
CA ILE A 143 18.06 0.57 -4.22
C ILE A 143 17.94 -0.58 -3.21
N ASN A 144 19.06 -1.06 -2.67
CA ASN A 144 19.05 -2.13 -1.68
C ASN A 144 18.36 -1.69 -0.38
N GLY A 145 18.64 -0.47 0.10
CA GLY A 145 18.01 0.10 1.29
C GLY A 145 16.50 0.28 1.09
N LEU A 146 16.07 0.80 -0.06
CA LEU A 146 14.66 0.92 -0.41
C LEU A 146 13.97 -0.45 -0.46
N LYS A 147 14.62 -1.45 -1.04
CA LYS A 147 14.09 -2.81 -1.10
C LYS A 147 13.92 -3.43 0.29
N ALA A 148 14.90 -3.22 1.18
CA ALA A 148 14.81 -3.67 2.57
C ALA A 148 13.63 -3.01 3.30
N HIS A 149 13.48 -1.69 3.17
CA HIS A 149 12.36 -0.96 3.76
C HIS A 149 10.98 -1.43 3.26
N LEU A 150 10.84 -1.68 1.95
CA LEU A 150 9.61 -2.22 1.39
C LEU A 150 9.29 -3.61 1.94
N GLN A 151 10.30 -4.45 2.11
CA GLN A 151 10.15 -5.78 2.68
C GLN A 151 9.73 -5.73 4.15
N ASP A 152 10.33 -4.86 4.95
CA ASP A 152 9.98 -4.67 6.35
C ASP A 152 8.55 -4.14 6.51
N ASN A 153 8.17 -3.12 5.73
CA ASN A 153 6.80 -2.60 5.72
C ASN A 153 5.78 -3.69 5.37
N ARG A 154 6.09 -4.51 4.36
CA ARG A 154 5.24 -5.64 3.98
C ARG A 154 5.11 -6.66 5.11
N ASN A 155 6.20 -7.00 5.79
CA ASN A 155 6.19 -7.94 6.90
C ASN A 155 5.37 -7.41 8.08
N GLU A 156 5.50 -6.13 8.40
CA GLU A 156 4.70 -5.47 9.43
C GLU A 156 3.21 -5.46 9.08
N ALA A 157 2.85 -5.14 7.83
CA ALA A 157 1.47 -5.19 7.36
C ALA A 157 0.88 -6.61 7.46
N LEU A 158 1.65 -7.64 7.11
CA LEU A 158 1.23 -9.04 7.26
C LEU A 158 1.01 -9.43 8.72
N LYS A 159 1.90 -8.99 9.62
CA LYS A 159 1.79 -9.22 11.07
C LYS A 159 0.54 -8.55 11.63
N ASN A 160 0.30 -7.27 11.29
CA ASN A 160 -0.87 -6.53 11.75
C ASN A 160 -2.16 -7.21 11.26
N ARG A 161 -2.20 -7.66 10.01
CA ARG A 161 -3.34 -8.40 9.46
C ARG A 161 -3.59 -9.74 10.17
N ALA A 162 -2.52 -10.45 10.54
CA ALA A 162 -2.64 -11.68 11.32
C ALA A 162 -3.20 -11.43 12.72
N VAL A 163 -2.73 -10.37 13.39
CA VAL A 163 -3.24 -9.96 14.71
C VAL A 163 -4.73 -9.60 14.64
N SER A 164 -5.15 -8.79 13.66
CA SER A 164 -6.58 -8.46 13.49
C SER A 164 -7.45 -9.69 13.28
N ARG A 165 -7.02 -10.62 12.40
CA ARG A 165 -7.75 -11.88 12.19
C ARG A 165 -7.84 -12.74 13.45
N SER A 166 -6.78 -12.78 14.26
CA SER A 166 -6.83 -13.51 15.54
C SER A 166 -7.83 -12.87 16.50
N LYS A 167 -7.91 -11.54 16.56
CA LYS A 167 -8.92 -10.85 17.38
C LYS A 167 -10.34 -11.15 16.91
N GLU A 168 -10.60 -11.02 15.61
CA GLU A 168 -11.89 -11.36 15.00
C GLU A 168 -12.28 -12.82 15.27
N SER A 169 -11.33 -13.75 15.18
CA SER A 169 -11.54 -15.16 15.51
C SER A 169 -11.93 -15.37 16.97
N ASN A 170 -11.22 -14.72 17.90
CA ASN A 170 -11.50 -14.83 19.34
C ASN A 170 -12.86 -14.22 19.69
N GLU A 171 -13.22 -13.07 19.10
CA GLU A 171 -14.53 -12.46 19.27
C GLU A 171 -15.64 -13.37 18.75
N LEU A 172 -15.46 -13.93 17.55
CA LEU A 172 -16.42 -14.82 16.93
C LEU A 172 -16.60 -16.13 17.71
N GLU A 173 -15.52 -16.66 18.30
CA GLU A 173 -15.58 -17.80 19.21
C GLU A 173 -16.34 -17.47 20.49
N SER A 174 -16.12 -16.29 21.08
CA SER A 174 -16.87 -15.85 22.26
C SER A 174 -18.36 -15.68 21.98
N LEU A 175 -18.72 -15.14 20.81
CA LEU A 175 -20.10 -14.95 20.39
C LEU A 175 -20.80 -16.29 20.12
N ARG A 176 -20.09 -17.27 19.53
CA ARG A 176 -20.60 -18.63 19.34
C ARG A 176 -20.90 -19.31 20.67
N ALA A 177 -20.00 -19.23 21.64
CA ALA A 177 -20.24 -19.78 22.98
C ALA A 177 -21.44 -19.12 23.68
N ALA A 178 -21.60 -17.80 23.52
CA ALA A 178 -22.76 -17.09 24.08
C ALA A 178 -24.09 -17.53 23.42
N LEU A 179 -24.10 -17.75 22.10
CA LEU A 179 -25.28 -18.26 21.39
C LEU A 179 -25.66 -19.67 21.85
N GLU A 180 -24.68 -20.56 21.99
CA GLU A 180 -24.89 -21.92 22.50
C GLU A 180 -25.47 -21.90 23.92
N GLN A 181 -24.97 -21.01 24.77
CA GLN A 181 -25.52 -20.82 26.11
C GLN A 181 -26.97 -20.32 26.07
N ILE A 182 -27.29 -19.35 25.20
CA ILE A 182 -28.65 -18.84 25.04
C ILE A 182 -29.58 -19.96 24.55
N GLU A 183 -29.15 -20.75 23.57
CA GLU A 183 -29.92 -21.89 23.04
C GLU A 183 -30.21 -22.94 24.13
N ALA A 184 -29.19 -23.29 24.93
CA ALA A 184 -29.35 -24.20 26.06
C ALA A 184 -30.37 -23.65 27.10
N THR A 185 -30.28 -22.36 27.44
CA THR A 185 -31.23 -21.75 28.38
C THR A 185 -32.65 -21.71 27.81
N ASN A 186 -32.82 -21.42 26.52
CA ASN A 186 -34.11 -21.42 25.85
C ASN A 186 -34.75 -22.81 25.86
N CYS A 187 -33.98 -23.87 25.62
CA CYS A 187 -34.46 -25.24 25.70
C CYS A 187 -35.06 -25.56 27.09
N VAL A 188 -34.33 -25.23 28.16
CA VAL A 188 -34.79 -25.43 29.55
C VAL A 188 -36.04 -24.60 29.87
N LEU A 189 -36.10 -23.36 29.39
CA LEU A 189 -37.26 -22.49 29.62
C LEU A 189 -38.50 -23.02 28.88
N VAL A 190 -38.35 -23.48 27.64
CA VAL A 190 -39.43 -24.09 26.86
C VAL A 190 -39.95 -25.34 27.55
N ASP A 191 -39.07 -26.23 28.02
CA ASP A 191 -39.47 -27.42 28.78
C ASP A 191 -40.24 -27.07 30.05
N ARG A 192 -39.80 -26.06 30.79
CA ARG A 192 -40.52 -25.60 31.99
C ARG A 192 -41.90 -25.04 31.64
N ILE A 193 -42.00 -24.22 30.60
CA ILE A 193 -43.28 -23.66 30.14
C ILE A 193 -44.23 -24.78 29.72
N THR A 194 -43.76 -25.74 28.92
CA THR A 194 -44.60 -26.86 28.48
C THR A 194 -45.05 -27.73 29.65
N GLN A 195 -44.19 -27.97 30.64
CA GLN A 195 -44.55 -28.68 31.87
C GLN A 195 -45.59 -27.92 32.69
N GLN A 196 -45.40 -26.62 32.88
CA GLN A 196 -46.38 -25.76 33.55
C GLN A 196 -47.73 -25.79 32.82
N GLN A 197 -47.72 -25.72 31.48
CA GLN A 197 -48.94 -25.80 30.68
C GLN A 197 -49.66 -27.14 30.87
N LYS A 198 -48.94 -28.26 30.90
CA LYS A 198 -49.53 -29.59 31.16
C LYS A 198 -50.17 -29.65 32.55
N CYS A 199 -49.47 -29.18 33.58
CA CYS A 199 -50.00 -29.13 34.95
C CYS A 199 -51.25 -28.24 35.03
N MET A 200 -51.21 -27.05 34.45
CA MET A 200 -52.35 -26.13 34.39
C MET A 200 -53.53 -26.75 33.65
N ASN A 201 -53.30 -27.40 32.49
CA ASN A 201 -54.36 -28.09 31.74
C ASN A 201 -54.99 -29.22 32.57
N MET A 202 -54.18 -30.04 33.26
CA MET A 202 -54.69 -31.11 34.13
C MET A 202 -55.54 -30.56 35.29
N LEU A 203 -55.12 -29.47 35.92
CA LEU A 203 -55.90 -28.80 36.96
C LEU A 203 -57.21 -28.23 36.40
N MET A 204 -57.17 -27.60 35.23
CA MET A 204 -58.38 -27.10 34.55
C MET A 204 -59.38 -28.23 34.27
N TYR A 205 -58.92 -29.39 33.78
CA TYR A 205 -59.80 -30.54 33.56
C TYR A 205 -60.37 -31.12 34.86
N ALA A 206 -59.56 -31.21 35.92
CA ALA A 206 -60.04 -31.68 37.23
C ALA A 206 -61.10 -30.75 37.83
N LEU A 207 -60.89 -29.43 37.75
CA LEU A 207 -61.86 -28.43 38.20
C LEU A 207 -63.15 -28.46 37.37
N ALA A 208 -63.05 -28.55 36.04
CA ALA A 208 -64.21 -28.67 35.16
C ALA A 208 -65.02 -29.94 35.48
N PHE A 209 -64.35 -31.08 35.70
CA PHE A 209 -65.00 -32.32 36.12
C PHE A 209 -65.73 -32.17 37.46
N ALA A 210 -65.08 -31.58 38.47
CA ALA A 210 -65.70 -31.33 39.77
C ALA A 210 -66.95 -30.44 39.65
N VAL A 211 -66.91 -29.39 38.82
CA VAL A 211 -68.07 -28.53 38.56
C VAL A 211 -69.21 -29.32 37.92
N VAL A 212 -68.93 -30.20 36.94
CA VAL A 212 -69.96 -31.04 36.32
C VAL A 212 -70.61 -31.98 37.35
N VAL A 213 -69.82 -32.61 38.22
CA VAL A 213 -70.36 -33.46 39.29
C VAL A 213 -71.29 -32.68 40.22
N LEU A 214 -70.86 -31.49 40.68
CA LEU A 214 -71.68 -30.63 41.54
C LEU A 214 -72.98 -30.19 40.85
N LEU A 215 -72.94 -29.90 39.54
CA LEU A 215 -74.14 -29.57 38.77
C LEU A 215 -75.10 -30.76 38.65
N VAL A 216 -74.59 -31.97 38.44
CA VAL A 216 -75.41 -33.19 38.37
C VAL A 216 -76.07 -33.47 39.72
N GLU A 217 -75.32 -33.36 40.83
CA GLU A 217 -75.86 -33.52 42.19
C GLU A 217 -76.95 -32.48 42.47
N HIS A 218 -76.70 -31.21 42.14
CA HIS A 218 -77.68 -30.15 42.31
C HIS A 218 -78.97 -30.40 41.50
N LEU A 219 -78.84 -30.83 40.23
CA LEU A 219 -80.00 -31.16 39.40
C LEU A 219 -80.77 -32.37 39.94
N ALA A 220 -80.08 -33.38 40.47
CA ALA A 220 -80.71 -34.54 41.09
C ALA A 220 -81.53 -34.13 42.33
N GLU A 221 -81.00 -33.25 43.19
CA GLU A 221 -81.74 -32.68 44.33
C GLU A 221 -82.99 -31.91 43.89
N GLN A 222 -82.89 -31.08 42.85
CA GLN A 222 -84.03 -30.34 42.31
C GLN A 222 -85.13 -31.29 41.81
N VAL A 223 -84.76 -32.33 41.06
CA VAL A 223 -85.71 -33.34 40.54
C VAL A 223 -86.37 -34.10 41.68
N TRP A 224 -85.59 -34.53 42.69
CA TRP A 224 -86.11 -35.22 43.86
C TRP A 224 -87.11 -34.36 44.64
N SER A 225 -86.77 -33.10 44.90
CA SER A 225 -87.66 -32.14 45.55
C SER A 225 -88.94 -31.89 44.74
N TRP A 226 -88.83 -31.84 43.42
CA TRP A 226 -90.01 -31.68 42.55
C TRP A 226 -90.93 -32.90 42.62
N ALA A 227 -90.37 -34.11 42.69
CA ALA A 227 -91.12 -35.35 42.83
C ALA A 227 -91.83 -35.49 44.19
N GLU A 228 -91.23 -35.00 45.29
CA GLU A 228 -91.87 -35.01 46.61
C GLU A 228 -93.06 -34.03 46.73
N ASN A 229 -93.11 -32.99 45.89
CA ASN A 229 -94.16 -31.97 45.89
C ASN A 229 -95.33 -32.28 44.94
N LEU A 230 -95.32 -33.43 44.25
CA LEU A 230 -96.37 -33.94 43.36
C LEU A 230 -97.23 -35.00 44.05
#